data_AF-Q9R316-F1
#
_entry.id   AF-Q9R316-F1
#
_cell.length_a   1.000
_cell.length_b   1.000
_cell.length_c   1.000
_cell.angle_alpha   90.00
_cell.angle_beta   90.00
_cell.angle_gamma   90.00
#
_symmetry.space_group_name_H-M   'P 1'
#
loop_
_entity.id
_entity.type
_entity.pdbx_description
1 polymer ?
#
loop_
_entity_poly.entity_id
_entity_poly.type
_entity_poly.pdbx_seq_one_letter_code
_entity_poly.pdbx_strand_id
1 'polypeptide(L)'
;EALGGRDAAVAASGALKTLAASLNKIANDIRWLASGPRCGLGEIKIPENEPGSSIMPGKVNPTQCEAMTMVCCQVFGNDVTIGMAGASGNFELNVYMPVIAYNLLQSIHLLGDACNSFNEHCAIGIEPVPEKIDYFLHHSLMLVTALNRKIGYEN
;
A
#
# COMPACT_ATOMS: atom_id res chain seq x y z
N GLU A 1 -26.92 16.91 -15.63
CA GLU A 1 -25.51 16.57 -15.34
C GLU A 1 -25.20 16.94 -13.89
N ALA A 2 -24.93 18.20 -13.53
CA ALA A 2 -24.56 18.59 -12.15
C ALA A 2 -25.57 18.33 -11.00
N LEU A 3 -26.86 18.09 -11.30
CA LEU A 3 -27.90 17.78 -10.31
C LEU A 3 -28.28 16.28 -10.31
N GLY A 4 -28.60 15.75 -11.50
CA GLY A 4 -29.00 14.36 -11.71
C GLY A 4 -27.87 13.33 -11.65
N GLY A 5 -26.62 13.75 -11.88
CA GLY A 5 -25.42 12.90 -11.82
C GLY A 5 -24.41 13.37 -10.78
N ARG A 6 -23.41 12.52 -10.50
CA ARG A 6 -22.29 12.80 -9.58
C ARG A 6 -20.96 12.29 -10.14
N ASP A 7 -20.82 12.41 -11.46
CA ASP A 7 -19.77 11.75 -12.24
C ASP A 7 -18.37 12.23 -11.85
N ALA A 8 -18.22 13.52 -11.54
CA ALA A 8 -16.97 14.07 -11.02
C ALA A 8 -16.53 13.42 -9.69
N ALA A 9 -17.49 13.13 -8.79
CA ALA A 9 -17.19 12.47 -7.52
C ALA A 9 -16.84 10.98 -7.72
N VAL A 10 -17.52 10.30 -8.64
CA VAL A 10 -17.20 8.91 -9.03
C VAL A 10 -15.80 8.83 -9.66
N ALA A 11 -15.47 9.76 -10.57
CA ALA A 11 -14.15 9.83 -11.19
C ALA A 11 -13.04 10.13 -10.16
N ALA A 12 -13.29 11.06 -9.24
CA ALA A 12 -12.36 11.36 -8.14
C ALA A 12 -12.13 10.14 -7.24
N SER A 13 -13.20 9.41 -6.88
CA SER A 13 -13.10 8.15 -6.14
C SER A 13 -12.26 7.11 -6.87
N GLY A 14 -12.43 6.96 -8.18
CA GLY A 14 -11.62 6.05 -9.00
C GLY A 14 -10.12 6.39 -8.99
N ALA A 15 -9.77 7.68 -8.95
CA ALA A 15 -8.39 8.13 -8.80
C ALA A 15 -7.83 7.78 -7.41
N LEU A 16 -8.61 7.99 -6.34
CA LEU A 16 -8.22 7.61 -4.97
C LEU A 16 -8.04 6.10 -4.82
N LYS A 17 -8.91 5.30 -5.44
CA LYS A 17 -8.73 3.84 -5.51
C LYS A 17 -7.40 3.45 -6.15
N THR A 18 -7.05 4.12 -7.25
CA THR A 18 -5.79 3.84 -7.97
C THR A 18 -4.58 4.16 -7.09
N LEU A 19 -4.64 5.26 -6.35
CA LEU A 19 -3.65 5.61 -5.35
C LEU A 19 -3.57 4.54 -4.24
N ALA A 20 -4.71 4.11 -3.69
CA ALA A 20 -4.77 3.06 -2.68
C ALA A 20 -4.16 1.73 -3.15
N ALA A 21 -4.37 1.34 -4.42
CA ALA A 21 -3.71 0.17 -4.99
C ALA A 21 -2.18 0.29 -5.02
N SER A 22 -1.68 1.47 -5.38
CA SER A 22 -0.24 1.75 -5.41
C SER A 22 0.36 1.72 -4.01
N LEU A 23 -0.29 2.38 -3.04
CA LEU A 23 0.14 2.42 -1.64
C LEU A 23 0.09 1.03 -0.99
N ASN A 24 -0.95 0.25 -1.25
CA ASN A 24 -1.06 -1.12 -0.74
C ASN A 24 0.08 -1.99 -1.25
N LYS A 25 0.47 -1.86 -2.52
CA LYS A 25 1.63 -2.59 -3.08
C LYS A 25 2.92 -2.16 -2.38
N ILE A 26 3.17 -0.86 -2.29
CA ILE A 26 4.38 -0.31 -1.63
C ILE A 26 4.50 -0.78 -0.18
N ALA A 27 3.43 -0.67 0.60
CA ALA A 27 3.41 -1.11 1.99
C ALA A 27 3.64 -2.62 2.12
N ASN A 28 3.08 -3.43 1.20
CA ASN A 28 3.31 -4.88 1.20
C ASN A 28 4.75 -5.24 0.85
N ASP A 29 5.35 -4.60 -0.14
CA ASP A 29 6.77 -4.84 -0.47
C ASP A 29 7.67 -4.52 0.73
N ILE A 30 7.45 -3.37 1.39
CA ILE A 30 8.26 -2.94 2.53
C ILE A 30 8.16 -3.93 3.69
N ARG A 31 6.95 -4.40 4.07
CA ARG A 31 6.83 -5.41 5.14
C ARG A 31 7.50 -6.75 4.79
N TRP A 32 7.50 -7.14 3.52
CA TRP A 32 8.13 -8.40 3.10
C TRP A 32 9.64 -8.27 3.09
N LEU A 33 10.18 -7.18 2.53
CA LEU A 33 11.61 -6.88 2.56
C LEU A 33 12.15 -6.75 3.99
N ALA A 34 11.33 -6.23 4.92
CA ALA A 34 11.66 -6.11 6.35
C ALA A 34 11.39 -7.39 7.16
N SER A 35 10.86 -8.46 6.56
CA SER A 35 10.53 -9.70 7.29
C SER A 35 11.78 -10.37 7.85
N GLY A 36 11.74 -10.85 9.11
CA GLY A 36 12.91 -11.45 9.75
C GLY A 36 12.85 -11.42 11.28
N PRO A 37 13.98 -11.21 11.99
CA PRO A 37 15.30 -10.87 11.47
C PRO A 37 16.13 -12.07 10.98
N ARG A 38 15.73 -13.30 11.33
CA ARG A 38 16.46 -14.54 10.95
C ARG A 38 15.72 -15.44 9.97
N CYS A 39 14.39 -15.41 9.99
CA CYS A 39 13.52 -16.32 9.24
C CYS A 39 12.67 -15.61 8.18
N GLY A 40 13.27 -14.68 7.44
CA GLY A 40 12.61 -13.87 6.40
C GLY A 40 13.62 -13.35 5.38
N LEU A 41 13.25 -12.33 4.61
CA LEU A 41 14.16 -11.68 3.67
C LEU A 41 15.19 -10.81 4.41
N GLY A 42 14.72 -9.82 5.17
CA GLY A 42 15.58 -8.94 5.97
C GLY A 42 16.54 -8.10 5.14
N GLU A 43 16.14 -7.73 3.92
CA GLU A 43 16.95 -6.87 3.02
C GLU A 43 16.93 -5.40 3.45
N ILE A 44 15.89 -4.99 4.19
CA ILE A 44 15.78 -3.67 4.78
C ILE A 44 15.44 -3.75 6.27
N LYS A 45 15.76 -2.68 6.99
CA LYS A 45 15.27 -2.39 8.33
C LYS A 45 14.28 -1.24 8.25
N ILE A 46 13.31 -1.27 9.15
CA ILE A 46 12.32 -0.21 9.33
C ILE A 46 12.39 0.31 10.78
N PRO A 47 11.94 1.55 11.04
CA PRO A 47 11.91 2.10 12.40
C PRO A 47 11.14 1.22 13.40
N GLU A 48 11.68 1.10 14.61
CA GLU A 48 11.07 0.38 15.72
C GLU A 48 10.25 1.36 16.59
N ASN A 49 8.97 1.56 16.25
CA ASN A 49 8.13 2.56 16.91
C ASN A 49 7.53 2.07 18.24
N GLU A 50 7.20 0.78 18.33
CA GLU A 50 6.60 0.18 19.52
C GLU A 50 6.97 -1.30 19.72
N PRO A 51 6.88 -1.83 20.96
CA PRO A 51 7.03 -3.26 21.21
C PRO A 51 5.97 -4.07 20.44
N GLY A 52 6.41 -5.00 19.60
CA GLY A 52 5.55 -5.80 18.73
C GLY A 52 4.91 -7.03 19.40
N SER A 53 5.23 -7.31 20.66
CA SER A 53 4.60 -8.39 21.44
C SER A 53 4.81 -8.20 22.94
N SER A 54 3.78 -8.49 23.73
CA SER A 54 3.86 -8.53 25.20
C SER A 54 4.67 -9.70 25.74
N ILE A 55 4.87 -10.78 24.96
CA ILE A 55 5.52 -12.02 25.40
C ILE A 55 6.92 -12.19 24.80
N MET A 56 7.18 -11.56 23.64
CA MET A 56 8.46 -11.68 22.93
C MET A 56 9.24 -10.35 23.01
N PRO A 57 10.09 -10.15 24.03
CA PRO A 57 10.96 -8.98 24.13
C PRO A 57 11.79 -8.77 22.87
N GLY A 58 11.86 -7.53 22.37
CA GLY A 58 12.63 -7.16 21.18
C GLY A 58 11.97 -7.55 19.85
N LYS A 59 10.76 -8.13 19.83
CA LYS A 59 10.00 -8.30 18.59
C LYS A 59 9.43 -6.96 18.15
N VAL A 60 9.63 -6.60 16.89
CA VAL A 60 9.07 -5.40 16.25
C VAL A 60 8.27 -5.82 15.01
N ASN A 61 7.15 -5.13 14.78
CA ASN A 61 6.27 -5.40 13.64
C ASN A 61 6.23 -4.19 12.69
N PRO A 62 5.95 -4.39 11.40
CA PRO A 62 5.76 -3.31 10.43
C PRO A 62 4.37 -2.66 10.56
N THR A 63 4.05 -2.12 11.73
CA THR A 63 2.70 -1.61 12.09
C THR A 63 2.24 -0.47 11.19
N GLN A 64 3.15 0.39 10.73
CA GLN A 64 2.83 1.45 9.77
C GLN A 64 2.42 0.87 8.39
N CYS A 65 3.05 -0.22 7.97
CA CYS A 65 2.60 -0.95 6.77
C CYS A 65 1.23 -1.59 7.00
N GLU A 66 0.99 -2.15 8.19
CA GLU A 66 -0.32 -2.72 8.58
C GLU A 66 -1.43 -1.67 8.49
N ALA A 67 -1.24 -0.51 9.12
CA ALA A 67 -2.17 0.61 9.07
C ALA A 67 -2.45 1.08 7.64
N MET A 68 -1.41 1.28 6.82
CA MET A 68 -1.56 1.67 5.41
C MET A 68 -2.40 0.64 4.63
N THR A 69 -2.11 -0.66 4.79
CA THR A 69 -2.88 -1.71 4.07
C THR A 69 -4.34 -1.78 4.51
N MET A 70 -4.65 -1.56 5.80
CA MET A 70 -6.03 -1.48 6.29
C MET A 70 -6.78 -0.26 5.73
N VAL A 71 -6.12 0.91 5.68
CA VAL A 71 -6.68 2.12 5.06
C VAL A 71 -6.97 1.90 3.57
N CYS A 72 -6.05 1.27 2.84
CA CYS A 72 -6.27 0.95 1.43
C CYS A 72 -7.50 0.05 1.23
N CYS A 73 -7.69 -0.98 2.08
CA CYS A 73 -8.90 -1.80 2.09
C CYS A 73 -10.18 -0.98 2.30
N GLN A 74 -10.17 -0.02 3.23
CA GLN A 74 -11.31 0.86 3.45
C GLN A 74 -11.62 1.71 2.21
N VAL A 75 -10.61 2.26 1.56
CA VAL A 75 -10.79 3.07 0.33
C VAL A 75 -11.38 2.25 -0.81
N PHE A 76 -10.97 0.97 -0.96
CA PHE A 76 -11.60 0.08 -1.95
C PHE A 76 -13.10 -0.10 -1.68
N GLY A 77 -13.50 -0.31 -0.43
CA GLY A 77 -14.92 -0.41 -0.05
C GLY A 77 -15.70 0.89 -0.27
N ASN A 78 -15.07 2.03 0.02
CA ASN A 78 -15.64 3.35 -0.21
C ASN A 78 -15.87 3.60 -1.71
N ASP A 79 -14.96 3.20 -2.60
CA ASP A 79 -15.10 3.33 -4.05
C ASP A 79 -16.31 2.56 -4.59
N VAL A 80 -16.51 1.32 -4.12
CA VAL A 80 -17.69 0.52 -4.48
C VAL A 80 -18.98 1.23 -4.05
N THR A 81 -19.00 1.76 -2.82
CA THR A 81 -20.15 2.51 -2.31
C THR A 81 -20.45 3.75 -3.15
N ILE A 82 -19.43 4.55 -3.48
CA ILE A 82 -19.56 5.76 -4.30
C ILE A 82 -20.00 5.41 -5.72
N GLY A 83 -19.44 4.35 -6.32
CA GLY A 83 -19.81 3.90 -7.66
C GLY A 83 -21.28 3.52 -7.75
N MET A 84 -21.77 2.73 -6.79
CA MET A 84 -23.19 2.34 -6.74
C MET A 84 -24.11 3.55 -6.51
N ALA A 85 -23.75 4.44 -5.59
CA ALA A 85 -24.51 5.65 -5.29
C ALA A 85 -24.55 6.63 -6.48
N GLY A 86 -23.42 6.78 -7.20
CA GLY A 86 -23.33 7.61 -8.40
C GLY A 86 -24.26 7.14 -9.52
N ALA A 87 -24.39 5.81 -9.69
CA ALA A 87 -25.28 5.20 -10.68
C ALA A 87 -26.78 5.24 -10.28
N SER A 88 -27.12 5.62 -9.05
CA SER A 88 -28.48 5.56 -8.51
C SER A 88 -29.26 6.89 -8.63
N GLY A 89 -28.88 7.77 -9.56
CA GLY A 89 -29.63 9.00 -9.84
C GLY A 89 -30.93 8.73 -10.60
N ASN A 90 -32.01 9.44 -10.27
CA ASN A 90 -33.29 9.34 -10.98
C ASN A 90 -33.69 10.70 -11.55
N PHE A 91 -33.83 10.77 -12.88
CA PHE A 91 -34.23 11.97 -13.61
C PHE A 91 -33.38 13.20 -13.25
N GLU A 92 -33.97 14.24 -12.64
CA GLU A 92 -33.32 15.53 -12.41
C GLU A 92 -32.38 15.55 -11.20
N LEU A 93 -32.44 14.56 -10.29
CA LEU A 93 -31.70 14.61 -9.02
C LEU A 93 -31.17 13.24 -8.56
N ASN A 94 -29.88 13.19 -8.23
CA ASN A 94 -29.32 12.08 -7.45
C ASN A 94 -29.45 12.40 -5.95
N VAL A 95 -30.24 11.61 -5.21
CA VAL A 95 -30.49 11.81 -3.77
C VAL A 95 -29.49 11.09 -2.85
N TYR A 96 -28.53 10.35 -3.41
CA TYR A 96 -27.47 9.65 -2.67
C TYR A 96 -26.28 10.57 -2.33
N MET A 97 -26.41 11.89 -2.52
CA MET A 97 -25.35 12.88 -2.26
C MET A 97 -24.68 12.75 -0.89
N PRO A 98 -25.40 12.51 0.24
CA PRO A 98 -24.76 12.41 1.55
C PRO A 98 -23.78 11.23 1.65
N VAL A 99 -24.14 10.05 1.13
CA VAL A 99 -23.27 8.87 1.21
C VAL A 99 -22.07 8.99 0.28
N ILE A 100 -22.23 9.65 -0.88
CA ILE A 100 -21.12 9.96 -1.79
C ILE A 100 -20.12 10.90 -1.10
N ALA A 101 -20.61 12.01 -0.55
CA ALA A 101 -19.77 13.01 0.10
C ALA A 101 -19.02 12.42 1.31
N TYR A 102 -19.71 11.65 2.16
CA TYR A 102 -19.10 11.00 3.32
C TYR A 102 -17.95 10.08 2.93
N ASN A 103 -18.19 9.14 2.01
CA ASN A 103 -17.17 8.16 1.61
C ASN A 103 -15.99 8.82 0.88
N LEU A 104 -16.26 9.86 0.08
CA LEU A 104 -15.21 10.57 -0.63
C LEU A 104 -14.29 11.32 0.35
N LEU A 105 -14.88 12.09 1.27
CA LEU A 105 -14.13 12.82 2.30
C LEU A 105 -13.39 11.88 3.24
N GLN A 106 -14.02 10.77 3.65
CA GLN A 106 -13.36 9.76 4.48
C GLN A 106 -12.13 9.17 3.77
N SER A 107 -12.24 8.80 2.49
CA SER A 107 -11.12 8.27 1.72
C SER A 107 -9.97 9.28 1.62
N ILE A 108 -10.28 10.56 1.38
CA ILE A 108 -9.27 11.63 1.32
C ILE A 108 -8.55 11.77 2.65
N HIS A 109 -9.29 11.84 3.76
CA HIS A 109 -8.70 11.99 5.10
C HIS A 109 -7.85 10.78 5.48
N LEU A 110 -8.38 9.56 5.34
CA LEU A 110 -7.64 8.36 5.70
C LEU A 110 -6.35 8.20 4.89
N LEU A 111 -6.38 8.45 3.58
CA LEU A 111 -5.18 8.38 2.75
C LEU A 111 -4.17 9.47 3.10
N GLY A 112 -4.64 10.70 3.37
CA GLY A 112 -3.77 11.79 3.79
C GLY A 112 -3.04 11.48 5.09
N ASP A 113 -3.79 11.07 6.11
CA ASP A 113 -3.24 10.75 7.43
C ASP A 113 -2.32 9.52 7.38
N ALA A 114 -2.72 8.46 6.65
CA ALA A 114 -1.91 7.27 6.48
C ALA A 114 -0.59 7.56 5.75
N CYS A 115 -0.60 8.38 4.70
CA CYS A 115 0.62 8.78 4.00
C CYS A 115 1.56 9.58 4.91
N ASN A 116 1.04 10.52 5.70
CA ASN A 116 1.84 11.30 6.64
C ASN A 116 2.46 10.40 7.73
N SER A 117 1.64 9.57 8.38
CA SER A 117 2.08 8.61 9.41
C SER A 117 3.11 7.62 8.85
N PHE A 118 2.84 7.06 7.66
CA PHE A 118 3.75 6.13 7.02
C PHE A 118 5.08 6.78 6.67
N ASN A 119 5.07 8.02 6.19
CA ASN A 119 6.30 8.74 5.90
C ASN A 119 7.11 8.99 7.17
N GLU A 120 6.48 9.58 8.19
CA GLU A 120 7.14 9.99 9.44
C GLU A 120 7.67 8.81 10.25
N HIS A 121 6.89 7.73 10.34
CA HIS A 121 7.17 6.61 11.23
C HIS A 121 7.68 5.35 10.50
N CYS A 122 7.86 5.38 9.18
CA CYS A 122 8.40 4.25 8.44
C CYS A 122 9.34 4.68 7.31
N ALA A 123 8.82 5.37 6.29
CA ALA A 123 9.52 5.55 5.02
C ALA A 123 10.85 6.30 5.15
N ILE A 124 10.91 7.37 5.95
CA ILE A 124 12.12 8.18 6.11
C ILE A 124 13.25 7.45 6.82
N GLY A 125 12.93 6.41 7.61
CA GLY A 125 13.90 5.66 8.40
C GLY A 125 14.20 4.27 7.85
N ILE A 126 13.84 3.99 6.60
CA ILE A 126 14.20 2.73 5.94
C ILE A 126 15.71 2.71 5.69
N GLU A 127 16.38 1.66 6.16
CA GLU A 127 17.80 1.42 5.93
C GLU A 127 18.02 0.08 5.23
N PRO A 128 18.89 -0.01 4.21
CA PRO A 128 19.24 -1.30 3.63
C PRO A 128 20.08 -2.14 4.60
N VAL A 129 20.07 -3.46 4.42
CA VAL A 129 20.98 -4.41 5.09
C VAL A 129 21.97 -4.95 4.06
N PRO A 130 23.12 -4.30 3.84
CA PRO A 130 24.02 -4.63 2.74
C PRO A 130 24.48 -6.08 2.77
N GLU A 131 24.74 -6.62 3.95
CA GLU A 131 25.17 -8.02 4.14
C GLU A 131 24.14 -9.03 3.62
N LYS A 132 22.84 -8.76 3.83
CA LYS A 132 21.75 -9.64 3.36
C LYS A 132 21.53 -9.50 1.87
N ILE A 133 21.54 -8.27 1.37
CA ILE A 133 21.40 -7.97 -0.05
C ILE A 133 22.55 -8.63 -0.84
N ASP A 134 23.79 -8.48 -0.37
CA ASP A 134 24.97 -9.08 -1.00
C ASP A 134 24.92 -10.61 -0.98
N TYR A 135 24.49 -11.20 0.15
CA TYR A 135 24.29 -12.63 0.26
C TYR A 135 23.30 -13.15 -0.79
N PHE A 136 22.10 -12.57 -0.90
CA PHE A 136 21.10 -13.05 -1.87
C PHE A 136 21.53 -12.82 -3.31
N LEU A 137 22.22 -11.71 -3.60
CA LEU A 137 22.77 -11.44 -4.93
C LEU A 137 23.72 -12.56 -5.36
N HIS A 138 24.71 -12.90 -4.52
CA HIS A 138 25.74 -13.89 -4.85
C HIS A 138 25.25 -15.34 -4.79
N HIS A 139 24.12 -15.61 -4.14
CA HIS A 139 23.51 -16.95 -4.09
C HIS A 139 22.37 -17.12 -5.11
N SER A 140 22.09 -16.11 -5.93
CA SER A 140 21.07 -16.20 -6.98
C SER A 140 21.60 -16.97 -8.19
N LEU A 141 20.94 -18.08 -8.53
CA LEU A 141 21.21 -18.81 -9.77
C LEU A 141 20.90 -17.97 -11.03
N MET A 142 20.10 -16.91 -10.89
CA MET A 142 19.69 -16.07 -12.03
C MET A 142 20.82 -15.16 -12.53
N LEU A 143 21.95 -15.04 -11.82
CA LEU A 143 23.16 -14.38 -12.32
C LEU A 143 23.67 -15.01 -13.63
N VAL A 144 23.38 -16.29 -13.87
CA VAL A 144 23.69 -16.99 -15.12
C VAL A 144 23.10 -16.28 -16.35
N THR A 145 22.02 -15.53 -16.20
CA THR A 145 21.38 -14.79 -17.30
C THR A 145 22.34 -13.80 -17.95
N ALA A 146 23.26 -13.21 -17.18
CA ALA A 146 24.29 -12.31 -17.71
C ALA A 146 25.28 -13.03 -18.64
N LEU A 147 25.47 -14.35 -18.47
CA LEU A 147 26.37 -15.18 -19.28
C LEU A 147 25.74 -15.63 -20.60
N ASN A 148 24.41 -15.58 -20.73
CA ASN A 148 23.69 -16.09 -21.91
C ASN A 148 24.21 -15.50 -23.24
N ARG A 149 24.59 -14.22 -23.27
CA ARG A 149 25.19 -13.60 -24.48
C ARG A 149 26.58 -14.11 -24.86
N LYS A 150 27.25 -14.82 -23.95
CA LYS A 150 28.63 -15.30 -24.11
C LYS A 150 28.69 -16.81 -24.29
N ILE A 151 27.92 -17.55 -23.50
CA ILE A 151 27.91 -19.00 -23.54
C ILE A 151 26.66 -19.58 -24.20
N GLY A 152 25.61 -18.80 -24.46
CA GLY A 152 24.37 -19.30 -25.04
C GLY A 152 23.41 -19.85 -23.98
N TYR A 153 22.14 -20.03 -24.36
CA TYR A 153 21.05 -20.33 -23.44
C TYR A 153 21.05 -21.78 -22.93
N GLU A 154 21.58 -22.71 -23.73
CA GLU A 154 21.58 -24.15 -23.45
C GLU A 154 22.84 -24.65 -22.71
N ASN A 155 23.86 -23.79 -22.52
CA ASN A 155 25.16 -24.14 -21.94
C ASN A 155 25.27 -23.88 -20.44
#